data_AF-A0A832GRB7-F1
#
_entry.id   AF-A0A832GRB7-F1
#
_cell.length_a   1.000
_cell.length_b   1.000
_cell.length_c   1.000
_cell.angle_alpha   90.00
_cell.angle_beta   90.00
_cell.angle_gamma   90.00
#
_symmetry.space_group_name_H-M   'P 1'
#
loop_
_entity.id
_entity.type
_entity.pdbx_description
1 polymer ?
#
loop_
_entity_poly.entity_id
_entity_poly.type
_entity_poly.pdbx_seq_one_letter_code
_entity_poly.pdbx_strand_id
1 'polypeptide(L)'
;MRRQLIYLTGFLIIVWFSIVFGSYFIAAFLLKLTFPISGWIGTFLTNIVRTVLGVAIAIIWIYGWKKLYVLYFKLNLKKLKTK
;
A
#
# COMPACT_ATOMS: atom_id res chain seq x y z
N MET A 1 26.65 11.12 -9.96
CA MET A 1 25.61 10.49 -10.81
C MET A 1 25.24 9.06 -10.37
N ARG A 2 26.16 8.07 -10.28
CA ARG A 2 25.81 6.66 -9.94
C ARG A 2 24.97 6.45 -8.67
N ARG A 3 25.25 7.17 -7.58
CA ARG A 3 24.46 7.06 -6.33
C ARG A 3 23.00 7.50 -6.49
N GLN A 4 22.72 8.55 -7.25
CA GLN A 4 21.34 9.03 -7.48
C GLN A 4 20.51 8.02 -8.27
N LEU A 5 21.12 7.38 -9.26
CA LEU A 5 20.51 6.29 -10.03
C LEU A 5 20.10 5.14 -9.12
N ILE A 6 20.98 4.69 -8.22
CA ILE A 6 20.66 3.60 -7.27
C ILE A 6 19.48 3.95 -6.35
N TYR A 7 19.42 5.18 -5.83
CA TYR A 7 18.29 5.61 -5.01
C TYR A 7 16.99 5.68 -5.80
N LEU A 8 17.04 6.16 -7.05
CA LEU A 8 15.88 6.25 -7.91
C LEU A 8 15.35 4.86 -8.26
N THR A 9 16.24 3.95 -8.69
CA THR A 9 15.88 2.56 -9.02
C THR A 9 15.36 1.82 -7.78
N GLY A 10 16.00 1.99 -6.62
CA GLY A 10 15.54 1.40 -5.37
C GLY A 10 14.15 1.89 -4.96
N PHE A 11 13.88 3.19 -5.10
CA PHE A 11 12.55 3.74 -4.87
C PHE A 11 11.53 3.14 -5.85
N LEU A 12 11.87 3.07 -7.13
CA LEU A 12 11.00 2.53 -8.18
C LEU A 12 10.66 1.05 -7.94
N ILE A 13 11.63 0.27 -7.47
CA ILE A 13 11.43 -1.14 -7.08
C ILE A 13 10.48 -1.24 -5.89
N ILE A 14 10.65 -0.39 -4.86
CA ILE A 14 9.76 -0.37 -3.69
C ILE A 14 8.33 0.00 -4.10
N VAL A 15 8.17 0.99 -4.99
CA VAL A 15 6.87 1.36 -5.58
C VAL A 15 6.25 0.16 -6.30
N TRP A 16 7.03 -0.54 -7.11
CA TRP A 16 6.56 -1.70 -7.86
C TRP A 16 6.10 -2.84 -6.93
N PHE A 17 6.93 -3.20 -5.95
CA PHE A 17 6.57 -4.20 -4.95
C PHE A 17 5.33 -3.80 -4.16
N SER A 18 5.21 -2.51 -3.83
CA SER A 18 4.02 -1.97 -3.20
C SER A 18 2.80 -2.27 -4.10
N ILE A 19 2.77 -1.83 -5.36
CA ILE A 19 1.61 -2.06 -6.25
C ILE A 19 1.27 -3.55 -6.40
N VAL A 20 2.26 -4.41 -6.59
CA VAL A 20 2.05 -5.86 -6.72
C VAL A 20 1.50 -6.46 -5.43
N PHE A 21 2.04 -6.08 -4.28
CA PHE A 21 1.59 -6.61 -3.00
C PHE A 21 0.19 -6.11 -2.65
N GLY A 22 -0.12 -4.84 -2.92
CA GLY A 22 -1.45 -4.27 -2.71
C GLY A 22 -2.50 -4.96 -3.58
N SER A 23 -2.21 -5.14 -4.87
CA SER A 23 -3.13 -5.83 -5.80
C SER A 23 -3.30 -7.31 -5.44
N TYR A 24 -2.23 -8.01 -5.06
CA TYR A 24 -2.30 -9.37 -4.54
C TYR A 24 -3.18 -9.47 -3.29
N PHE A 25 -3.04 -8.54 -2.34
CA PHE A 25 -3.82 -8.56 -1.11
C PHE A 25 -5.32 -8.36 -1.38
N ILE A 26 -5.67 -7.45 -2.30
CA ILE A 26 -7.06 -7.27 -2.74
C ILE A 26 -7.60 -8.55 -3.38
N ALA A 27 -6.85 -9.17 -4.28
CA ALA A 27 -7.30 -10.38 -4.96
C ALA A 27 -7.39 -11.60 -4.02
N ALA A 28 -6.43 -11.77 -3.12
CA ALA A 28 -6.34 -12.94 -2.24
C ALA A 28 -7.29 -12.84 -1.04
N PHE A 29 -7.44 -11.65 -0.45
CA PHE A 29 -8.27 -11.48 0.75
C PHE A 29 -9.62 -10.87 0.44
N LEU A 30 -9.69 -9.71 -0.24
CA LEU A 30 -10.96 -9.03 -0.45
C LEU A 30 -11.89 -9.80 -1.40
N LEU A 31 -11.37 -10.36 -2.50
CA LEU A 31 -12.22 -11.09 -3.45
C LEU A 31 -12.62 -12.48 -2.95
N LYS A 32 -11.76 -13.15 -2.17
CA LYS A 32 -12.06 -14.49 -1.64
C LYS A 32 -12.87 -14.48 -0.35
N LEU A 33 -12.92 -13.36 0.37
CA LEU A 33 -13.68 -13.24 1.61
C LEU A 33 -15.18 -13.34 1.31
N THR A 34 -15.75 -14.53 1.47
CA THR A 34 -17.17 -14.78 1.22
C THR A 34 -17.69 -15.53 2.43
N PHE A 35 -18.67 -14.95 3.12
CA PHE A 35 -19.26 -15.65 4.26
C PHE A 35 -20.14 -16.79 3.75
N PRO A 36 -20.08 -17.99 4.35
CA PRO A 36 -20.90 -19.14 3.98
C PRO A 36 -22.34 -18.99 4.52
N ILE A 37 -22.96 -17.83 4.29
CA ILE A 37 -24.31 -17.50 4.72
C ILE A 37 -25.12 -17.23 3.45
N SER A 38 -26.03 -18.14 3.12
CA SER A 38 -26.88 -18.04 1.92
C SER A 38 -27.97 -16.99 2.12
N GLY A 39 -28.13 -16.07 1.15
CA GLY A 39 -29.21 -15.08 1.12
C GLY A 39 -28.73 -13.63 1.03
N TRP A 40 -29.69 -12.70 0.95
CA TRP A 40 -29.42 -11.26 0.81
C TRP A 40 -28.63 -10.67 1.98
N ILE A 41 -28.91 -11.12 3.22
CA ILE A 41 -28.19 -10.70 4.43
C ILE A 41 -26.71 -11.11 4.37
N GLY A 42 -26.40 -12.32 3.95
CA GLY A 42 -25.01 -12.79 3.83
C GLY A 42 -24.20 -12.01 2.80
N THR A 43 -24.85 -11.66 1.68
CA THR A 43 -24.25 -10.81 0.63
C THR A 43 -24.00 -9.40 1.14
N PHE A 44 -24.97 -8.82 1.85
CA PHE A 44 -24.87 -7.46 2.40
C PHE A 44 -23.76 -7.35 3.46
N LEU A 45 -23.70 -8.29 4.41
CA LEU A 45 -22.62 -8.35 5.41
C LEU A 45 -21.25 -8.51 4.75
N THR A 46 -21.14 -9.42 3.77
CA THR A 46 -19.87 -9.66 3.05
C THR A 46 -19.37 -8.38 2.39
N ASN A 47 -20.25 -7.62 1.75
CA ASN A 47 -19.90 -6.36 1.09
C ASN A 47 -19.50 -5.27 2.09
N ILE A 48 -20.19 -5.16 3.23
CA ILE A 48 -19.81 -4.20 4.29
C ILE A 48 -18.42 -4.53 4.81
N VAL A 49 -18.17 -5.79 5.18
CA VAL A 49 -16.88 -6.21 5.75
C VAL A 49 -15.75 -6.02 4.73
N ARG A 50 -15.97 -6.36 3.45
CA ARG A 50 -15.00 -6.08 2.37
C ARG A 50 -14.71 -4.59 2.26
N THR A 51 -15.75 -3.75 2.30
CA THR A 51 -15.57 -2.29 2.19
C THR A 51 -14.77 -1.74 3.37
N VAL A 52 -15.13 -2.11 4.60
CA VAL A 52 -14.43 -1.66 5.82
C VAL A 52 -12.97 -2.11 5.82
N LEU A 53 -12.71 -3.37 5.51
CA LEU A 53 -11.34 -3.90 5.41
C LEU A 53 -10.56 -3.21 4.29
N GLY A 54 -11.18 -2.99 3.13
CA GLY A 54 -10.56 -2.29 2.02
C GLY A 54 -10.17 -0.85 2.37
N VAL A 55 -11.04 -0.12 3.06
CA VAL A 55 -10.76 1.23 3.56
C VAL A 55 -9.62 1.21 4.58
N ALA A 56 -9.65 0.28 5.55
CA ALA A 56 -8.59 0.17 6.55
C ALA A 56 -7.22 -0.12 5.91
N ILE A 57 -7.17 -1.04 4.95
CA ILE A 57 -5.97 -1.38 4.19
C ILE A 57 -5.48 -0.15 3.40
N ALA A 58 -6.38 0.56 2.72
CA ALA A 58 -6.03 1.77 1.97
C ALA A 58 -5.44 2.86 2.87
N ILE A 59 -5.97 3.06 4.08
CA ILE A 59 -5.44 4.02 5.06
C ILE A 59 -4.02 3.62 5.50
N ILE A 60 -3.83 2.35 5.86
CA ILE A 60 -2.51 1.81 6.25
C ILE A 60 -1.51 1.98 5.09
N TRP A 61 -1.97 1.74 3.88
CA TRP A 61 -1.18 1.89 2.66
C TRP A 61 -0.71 3.33 2.46
N ILE A 62 -1.65 4.29 2.47
CA ILE A 62 -1.34 5.71 2.34
C ILE A 62 -0.38 6.17 3.44
N TYR A 63 -0.56 5.67 4.66
CA TYR A 63 0.35 5.98 5.77
C TYR A 63 1.76 5.44 5.52
N GLY A 64 1.89 4.22 4.99
CA GLY A 64 3.17 3.65 4.56
C GLY A 64 3.86 4.50 3.50
N TRP A 65 3.13 4.92 2.48
CA TRP A 65 3.61 5.82 1.42
C TRP A 65 4.06 7.18 1.96
N LYS A 66 3.29 7.78 2.88
CA LYS A 66 3.66 9.03 3.55
C LYS A 66 4.99 8.88 4.31
N LYS A 67 5.17 7.78 5.03
CA LYS A 67 6.41 7.51 5.78
C LYS A 67 7.62 7.33 4.85
N LEU A 68 7.44 6.59 3.74
CA LEU A 68 8.47 6.44 2.71
C LEU A 68 8.86 7.77 2.08
N TYR A 69 7.88 8.60 1.72
CA TYR A 69 8.11 9.95 1.19
C TYR A 69 8.90 10.82 2.18
N VAL A 70 8.48 10.86 3.45
CA VAL A 70 9.19 11.61 4.50
C VAL A 70 10.62 11.10 4.68
N LEU A 71 10.83 9.78 4.64
CA LEU A 71 12.18 9.19 4.75
C LEU A 71 13.06 9.63 3.58
N TYR A 72 12.55 9.54 2.34
CA TYR A 72 13.24 9.94 1.13
C TYR A 72 13.57 11.44 1.14
N PHE A 73 12.61 12.27 1.57
CA PHE A 73 12.78 13.72 1.68
C PHE A 73 13.77 14.09 2.79
N LYS A 74 13.71 13.45 3.98
CA LYS A 74 14.69 13.66 5.07
C LYS A 74 16.12 13.29 4.63
N LEU A 75 16.28 12.18 3.92
CA LEU A 75 17.58 11.75 3.42
C LEU A 75 18.15 12.72 2.37
N ASN A 76 17.29 13.32 1.54
CA ASN A 76 17.70 14.32 0.56
C ASN A 76 17.95 15.72 1.17
N LEU A 77 17.14 16.16 2.14
CA LEU A 77 17.34 17.43 2.86
C LEU A 77 18.60 17.44 3.73
N LYS A 78 18.92 16.34 4.43
CA LYS A 78 20.19 16.25 5.19
C LYS A 78 21.41 16.47 4.30
N LYS A 79 21.31 16.02 3.05
CA LYS A 79 22.34 16.17 2.02
C LYS A 79 22.51 17.61 1.53
N LEU A 80 21.47 18.43 1.63
CA LEU A 80 21.50 19.87 1.28
C LEU A 80 22.02 20.74 2.42
N LYS A 81 21.91 20.30 3.68
CA LYS A 81 22.38 21.06 4.85
C LYS A 81 23.87 20.85 5.19
N THR A 82 24.53 19.89 4.53
CA THR A 82 25.96 19.55 4.73
C THR A 82 26.85 19.99 3.57
N LYS A 83 26.30 20.75 2.63
CA LYS A 83 27.04 21.37 1.52
C LYS A 83 26.96 22.88 1.66
#